data_AF-A0A1L6J8Q3-F1
#
_entry.id   AF-A0A1L6J8Q3-F1
#
_cell.length_a   1.000
_cell.length_b   1.000
_cell.length_c   1.000
_cell.angle_alpha   90.00
_cell.angle_beta   90.00
_cell.angle_gamma   90.00
#
_symmetry.space_group_name_H-M   'P 1'
#
loop_
_entity.id
_entity.type
_entity.pdbx_description
1 polymer ?
#
loop_
_entity_poly.entity_id
_entity_poly.type
_entity_poly.pdbx_seq_one_letter_code
_entity_poly.pdbx_strand_id
1 'polypeptide(L)'
;MKDSLFQAAKFWLVDATGLAKDALHIHVGLIVFFAAALIFRWPLRSWRPWAAALAAALAGEAWDLWESLSEGRRILLWANWKDVWNTMLWPSAILLLARGTRLFGTGRR
;
A
#
# COMPACT_ATOMS: atom_id res chain seq x y z
N MET A 1 -36.49 1.56 4.89
CA MET A 1 -36.17 2.75 4.08
C MET A 1 -35.25 3.76 4.80
N LYS A 2 -34.38 3.33 5.73
CA LYS A 2 -33.34 4.21 6.34
C LYS A 2 -31.92 3.86 5.86
N ASP A 3 -31.76 2.70 5.24
CA ASP A 3 -30.46 2.20 4.79
C ASP A 3 -30.02 2.81 3.45
N SER A 4 -30.94 3.27 2.59
CA SER A 4 -30.57 3.71 1.23
C SER A 4 -29.82 5.04 1.19
N LEU A 5 -30.19 6.03 2.01
CA LEU A 5 -29.53 7.34 2.05
C LEU A 5 -28.15 7.27 2.70
N PHE A 6 -28.01 6.47 3.77
CA PHE A 6 -26.72 6.24 4.41
C PHE A 6 -25.76 5.45 3.50
N GLN A 7 -26.25 4.39 2.85
CA GLN A 7 -25.43 3.63 1.89
C GLN A 7 -25.08 4.48 0.66
N ALA A 8 -26.01 5.30 0.14
CA ALA A 8 -25.72 6.20 -0.98
C ALA A 8 -24.69 7.28 -0.61
N ALA A 9 -24.79 7.89 0.58
CA ALA A 9 -23.80 8.84 1.06
C ALA A 9 -22.44 8.17 1.28
N LYS A 10 -22.42 6.93 1.78
CA LYS A 10 -21.20 6.13 1.93
C LYS A 10 -20.56 5.81 0.58
N PHE A 11 -21.33 5.37 -0.42
CA PHE A 11 -20.81 5.11 -1.77
C PHE A 11 -20.33 6.39 -2.43
N TRP A 12 -21.08 7.48 -2.35
CA TRP A 12 -20.65 8.79 -2.85
C TRP A 12 -19.36 9.27 -2.17
N LEU A 13 -19.24 9.08 -0.85
CA LEU A 13 -18.02 9.44 -0.14
C LEU A 13 -16.84 8.56 -0.56
N VAL A 14 -17.03 7.25 -0.67
CA VAL A 14 -15.99 6.30 -1.13
C VAL A 14 -15.54 6.63 -2.55
N ASP A 15 -16.48 6.93 -3.44
CA ASP A 15 -16.23 7.28 -4.85
C ASP A 15 -15.57 8.67 -4.98
N ALA A 16 -16.05 9.66 -4.23
CA ALA A 16 -15.52 11.03 -4.24
C ALA A 16 -14.15 11.17 -3.56
N THR A 17 -13.85 10.33 -2.56
CA THR A 17 -12.59 10.41 -1.80
C THR A 17 -11.55 9.40 -2.24
N GLY A 18 -11.94 8.36 -2.99
CA GLY A 18 -11.05 7.25 -3.32
C GLY A 18 -10.66 6.39 -2.11
N LEU A 19 -11.35 6.51 -0.97
CA LEU A 19 -10.94 5.87 0.30
C LEU A 19 -10.77 4.35 0.19
N ALA A 20 -11.59 3.70 -0.64
CA ALA A 20 -11.49 2.26 -0.86
C ALA A 20 -10.23 1.89 -1.66
N LYS A 21 -9.84 2.74 -2.62
CA LYS A 21 -8.59 2.62 -3.36
C LYS A 21 -7.41 2.82 -2.41
N ASP A 22 -7.39 3.91 -1.64
CA ASP A 22 -6.35 4.19 -0.63
C ASP A 22 -6.17 3.03 0.36
N ALA A 23 -7.28 2.48 0.88
CA ALA A 23 -7.24 1.35 1.79
C ALA A 23 -6.66 0.10 1.12
N LEU A 24 -7.01 -0.17 -0.14
CA LEU A 24 -6.47 -1.30 -0.90
C LEU A 24 -4.96 -1.20 -1.03
N HIS A 25 -4.43 -0.03 -1.39
CA HIS A 25 -2.98 0.21 -1.51
C HIS A 25 -2.22 -0.10 -0.22
N ILE A 26 -2.74 0.35 0.93
CA ILE A 26 -2.14 0.04 2.25
C ILE A 26 -2.10 -1.48 2.49
N HIS A 27 -3.20 -2.19 2.23
CA HIS A 27 -3.27 -3.63 2.48
C HIS A 27 -2.36 -4.41 1.53
N VAL A 28 -2.34 -4.06 0.24
CA VAL A 28 -1.45 -4.68 -0.75
C VAL A 28 0.01 -4.48 -0.37
N GLY A 29 0.42 -3.27 0.01
CA GLY A 29 1.78 -2.97 0.44
C GLY A 29 2.23 -3.83 1.63
N LEU A 30 1.35 -3.98 2.63
CA LEU A 30 1.61 -4.84 3.79
C LEU A 30 1.67 -6.32 3.43
N ILE A 31 0.73 -6.80 2.61
CA ILE A 31 0.71 -8.20 2.16
C ILE A 31 1.99 -8.53 1.40
N VAL A 32 2.41 -7.69 0.44
CA VAL A 32 3.65 -7.90 -0.32
C VAL A 32 4.86 -7.87 0.61
N PHE A 33 4.93 -6.92 1.54
CA PHE A 33 6.03 -6.82 2.49
C PHE A 33 6.17 -8.10 3.34
N PHE A 34 5.08 -8.57 3.97
CA PHE A 34 5.11 -9.76 4.81
C PHE A 34 5.27 -11.05 4.00
N ALA A 35 4.62 -11.16 2.83
CA ALA A 35 4.76 -12.31 1.95
C ALA A 35 6.19 -12.45 1.43
N ALA A 36 6.83 -11.35 1.02
CA ALA A 36 8.23 -11.35 0.60
C ALA A 36 9.15 -11.77 1.76
N ALA A 37 8.92 -11.24 2.96
CA ALA A 37 9.67 -11.66 4.14
C ALA A 37 9.48 -13.15 4.46
N LEU A 38 8.26 -13.68 4.34
CA LEU A 38 7.92 -15.07 4.66
C LEU A 38 8.46 -16.05 3.61
N ILE A 39 8.20 -15.80 2.33
CA ILE A 39 8.57 -16.68 1.21
C ILE A 39 10.08 -16.77 1.08
N PHE A 40 10.77 -15.62 1.06
CA PHE A 40 12.22 -15.57 0.92
C PHE A 40 12.96 -15.68 2.26
N ARG A 41 12.21 -15.86 3.36
CA ARG A 41 12.72 -15.94 4.74
C ARG A 41 13.65 -14.78 5.10
N TRP A 42 13.39 -13.60 4.52
CA TRP A 42 14.16 -12.41 4.81
C TRP A 42 13.73 -11.82 6.15
N PRO A 43 14.69 -11.41 7.00
CA PRO A 43 14.34 -10.77 8.25
C PRO A 43 13.67 -9.42 7.98
N LEU A 44 12.65 -9.06 8.75
CA LEU A 44 11.90 -7.79 8.58
C LEU A 44 12.78 -6.54 8.77
N ARG A 45 13.95 -6.66 9.42
CA ARG A 45 14.96 -5.60 9.52
C ARG A 45 15.73 -5.35 8.22
N SER A 46 15.68 -6.32 7.30
CA SER A 46 16.33 -6.23 6.00
C SER A 46 15.61 -5.23 5.12
N TRP A 47 16.36 -4.55 4.27
CA TRP A 47 15.77 -3.67 3.26
C TRP A 47 15.07 -4.45 2.14
N ARG A 48 15.29 -5.76 2.01
CA ARG A 48 14.78 -6.57 0.89
C ARG A 48 13.25 -6.69 0.83
N PRO A 49 12.52 -7.02 1.92
CA PRO A 49 11.05 -7.04 1.89
C PRO A 49 10.46 -5.66 1.63
N TRP A 50 11.12 -4.60 2.14
CA TRP A 50 10.75 -3.22 1.88
C TRP A 50 10.90 -2.86 0.41
N ALA A 51 12.01 -3.26 -0.23
CA ALA A 51 12.23 -3.04 -1.66
C ALA A 51 11.22 -3.81 -2.52
N ALA A 52 10.80 -5.02 -2.11
CA ALA A 52 9.74 -5.76 -2.79
C ALA A 52 8.40 -5.02 -2.72
N ALA A 53 8.03 -4.49 -1.54
CA ALA A 53 6.83 -3.66 -1.40
C ALA A 53 6.90 -2.38 -2.23
N LEU A 54 8.06 -1.73 -2.29
CA LEU A 54 8.28 -0.54 -3.14
C LEU A 54 8.12 -0.87 -4.62
N ALA A 55 8.71 -1.98 -5.07
CA ALA A 55 8.58 -2.43 -6.45
C ALA A 55 7.11 -2.70 -6.83
N ALA A 56 6.35 -3.33 -5.92
CA ALA A 56 4.92 -3.57 -6.14
C ALA A 56 4.10 -2.27 -6.16
N ALA A 57 4.41 -1.31 -5.28
CA ALA A 57 3.77 0.01 -5.28
C ALA A 57 3.99 0.73 -6.61
N LEU A 58 5.24 0.79 -7.09
CA LEU A 58 5.58 1.41 -8.37
C LEU A 58 4.94 0.69 -9.56
N ALA A 59 4.85 -0.64 -9.53
CA ALA A 59 4.19 -1.40 -10.57
C ALA A 59 2.67 -1.14 -10.61
N GLY A 60 2.03 -1.01 -9.44
CA GLY A 60 0.62 -0.62 -9.33
C GLY A 60 0.36 0.76 -9.92
N GLU A 61 1.14 1.77 -9.52
CA GLU A 61 1.02 3.12 -10.08
C GLU A 61 1.29 3.17 -11.59
N ALA A 62 2.30 2.43 -12.06
CA ALA A 62 2.59 2.37 -13.49
C ALA A 62 1.42 1.77 -14.29
N TRP A 63 0.72 0.79 -13.71
CA TRP A 63 -0.48 0.21 -14.31
C TRP A 63 -1.63 1.21 -14.34
N ASP A 64 -1.90 1.90 -13.23
CA ASP A 64 -2.94 2.94 -13.15
C ASP A 64 -2.68 4.11 -14.12
N LEU A 65 -1.41 4.49 -14.30
CA LEU A 65 -1.00 5.48 -15.28
C LEU A 65 -1.19 4.99 -16.71
N TRP A 66 -0.84 3.73 -16.99
CA TRP A 66 -1.03 3.12 -18.31
C TRP A 66 -2.50 3.02 -18.68
N GLU A 67 -3.36 2.62 -17.74
CA GLU A 67 -4.81 2.58 -17.91
C GLU A 67 -5.40 3.99 -18.08
N SER A 68 -4.92 4.97 -17.31
CA SER A 68 -5.35 6.37 -17.48
C SER A 68 -4.98 6.93 -18.85
N LEU A 69 -3.80 6.59 -19.37
CA LEU A 69 -3.35 6.98 -20.70
C LEU A 69 -4.15 6.29 -21.82
N SER A 70 -4.44 5.00 -21.68
CA SER A 70 -5.20 4.24 -22.68
C SER A 70 -6.65 4.71 -22.78
N GLU A 71 -7.24 5.15 -21.67
CA GLU A 71 -8.58 5.73 -21.61
C GLU A 71 -8.64 7.24 -21.90
N GLY A 72 -7.49 7.89 -22.13
CA GLY A 72 -7.41 9.34 -22.37
C GLY A 72 -7.80 10.19 -21.15
N ARG A 73 -7.78 9.62 -19.94
CA ARG A 73 -8.08 10.30 -18.67
C ARG A 73 -6.92 11.22 -18.27
N ARG A 74 -7.24 12.26 -17.49
CA ARG A 74 -6.25 13.22 -16.98
C ARG A 74 -5.33 12.53 -15.98
N ILE A 75 -4.02 12.57 -16.23
CA ILE A 75 -3.03 12.10 -15.25
C ILE A 75 -3.01 13.06 -14.05
N LEU A 76 -3.44 12.57 -12.90
CA LEU A 76 -3.36 13.29 -11.63
C LEU A 76 -2.10 12.84 -10.88
N LEU A 77 -0.95 13.44 -11.20
CA LEU A 77 0.34 13.11 -10.58
C LEU A 77 0.30 13.15 -9.05
N TRP A 78 -0.53 14.03 -8.46
CA TRP A 78 -0.71 14.13 -7.01
C TRP A 78 -1.42 12.92 -6.39
N ALA A 79 -2.39 12.33 -7.09
CA ALA A 79 -3.08 11.13 -6.63
C ALA A 79 -2.10 9.94 -6.57
N ASN A 80 -1.31 9.78 -7.64
CA ASN A 80 -0.31 8.71 -7.73
C ASN A 80 0.76 8.81 -6.61
N TRP A 81 1.18 10.03 -6.26
CA TRP A 81 2.12 10.23 -5.14
C TRP A 81 1.53 9.81 -3.79
N LYS A 82 0.24 10.11 -3.56
CA LYS A 82 -0.48 9.67 -2.36
C LYS A 82 -0.58 8.16 -2.27
N ASP A 83 -0.84 7.49 -3.38
CA ASP A 83 -0.99 6.03 -3.42
C ASP A 83 0.34 5.32 -3.10
N VAL A 84 1.48 5.82 -3.62
CA VAL A 84 2.82 5.34 -3.22
C VAL A 84 3.07 5.58 -1.73
N TRP A 85 2.75 6.77 -1.23
CA TRP A 85 2.94 7.11 0.18
C TRP A 85 2.12 6.19 1.08
N ASN A 86 0.83 6.00 0.77
CA ASN A 86 -0.08 5.13 1.51
C ASN A 86 0.40 3.66 1.49
N THR A 87 0.87 3.18 0.34
CA THR A 87 1.42 1.81 0.21
C THR A 87 2.69 1.62 1.05
N MET A 88 3.58 2.61 1.09
CA MET A 88 4.92 2.48 1.67
C MET A 88 5.06 2.97 3.12
N LEU A 89 4.09 3.73 3.65
CA LEU A 89 4.14 4.28 5.00
C LEU A 89 4.32 3.19 6.06
N TRP A 90 3.50 2.14 6.03
CA TRP A 90 3.58 1.05 7.01
C TRP A 90 4.78 0.13 6.80
N PRO A 91 5.12 -0.33 5.59
CA PRO A 91 6.38 -1.05 5.35
C PRO A 91 7.61 -0.29 5.86
N SER A 92 7.65 1.03 5.70
CA SER A 92 8.75 1.88 6.17
C SER A 92 8.75 1.98 7.70
N ALA A 93 7.59 2.22 8.32
CA ALA A 93 7.45 2.25 9.78
C ALA A 93 7.89 0.92 10.41
N ILE A 94 7.46 -0.22 9.84
CA ILE A 94 7.84 -1.55 10.32
C ILE A 94 9.34 -1.79 10.16
N LEU A 95 9.94 -1.41 9.02
CA LEU A 95 11.38 -1.53 8.82
C LEU A 95 12.17 -0.69 9.84
N LEU A 96 11.76 0.55 10.08
CA LEU A 96 12.38 1.44 11.06
C LEU A 96 12.25 0.88 12.48
N LEU A 97 11.07 0.39 12.86
CA LEU A 97 10.84 -0.27 14.15
C LEU A 97 11.69 -1.55 14.27
N ALA A 98 11.80 -2.35 13.21
CA ALA A 98 12.62 -3.57 13.20
C ALA A 98 14.13 -3.30 13.26
N ARG A 99 14.58 -2.11 12.89
CA ARG A 99 15.98 -1.67 13.03
C ARG A 99 16.25 -0.97 14.36
N GLY A 100 15.31 -0.14 14.81
CA GLY A 100 15.45 0.66 16.03
C GLY A 100 15.09 -0.08 17.31
N THR A 101 14.39 -1.21 17.23
CA THR A 101 13.95 -1.98 18.39
C THR A 101 14.33 -3.46 18.28
N ARG A 102 14.38 -4.15 19.42
CA ARG A 102 14.55 -5.62 19.46
C ARG A 102 13.23 -6.38 19.30
N LEU A 103 12.12 -5.72 18.95
CA LEU A 103 10.79 -6.35 18.80
C LEU A 103 10.80 -7.51 17.80
N PHE A 104 11.65 -7.41 16.78
CA PHE A 104 11.83 -8.42 15.73
C PHE A 104 13.20 -9.11 15.81
N GLY A 105 13.81 -9.06 17.01
CA GLY A 105 15.11 -9.64 17.32
C GLY A 105 15.09 -11.16 17.37
N THR A 106 16.14 -11.75 16.82
CA THR A 106 16.41 -13.18 16.65
C THR A 106 16.29 -13.96 17.96
N GLY A 107 15.29 -14.83 18.06
CA GLY A 107 15.39 -15.99 18.93
C GLY A 107 16.52 -16.89 18.41
N ARG A 108 17.71 -16.75 18.98
CA ARG A 108 18.64 -17.89 19.07
C ARG A 108 18.26 -18.64 20.34
N ARG A 109 17.63 -19.80 20.18
CA ARG A 109 17.86 -20.93 21.08
C ARG A 109 18.75 -21.90 20.33
#